data_AF-A0A921RRB0-F1
#
_entry.id   AF-A0A921RRB0-F1
#
_cell.length_a   1.000
_cell.length_b   1.000
_cell.length_c   1.000
_cell.angle_alpha   90.00
_cell.angle_beta   90.00
_cell.angle_gamma   90.00
#
_symmetry.space_group_name_H-M   'P 1'
#
loop_
_entity.id
_entity.type
_entity.pdbx_description
1 polymer ?
#
loop_
_entity_poly.entity_id
_entity_poly.type
_entity_poly.pdbx_seq_one_letter_code
_entity_poly.pdbx_strand_id
1 'polypeptide(L)'
;MATMDVDNSPEQAELGRLLEQEKEQLMAKEMVSKLTSVCWDKCMTSTPGSKLSPGETSCLSNCARRFLDMSMIYWPGVSAISFSSSGTPALSHSISSNST
;
A
#
# COMPACT_ATOMS: atom_id res chain seq x y z
N MET A 1 -24.39 13.37 14.47
CA MET A 1 -23.08 12.96 13.92
C MET A 1 -22.11 14.01 14.43
N ALA A 2 -21.35 13.70 15.48
CA ALA A 2 -20.50 14.68 16.16
C ALA A 2 -19.34 15.06 15.24
N THR A 3 -19.21 16.35 14.94
CA THR A 3 -18.00 16.91 14.34
C THR A 3 -16.90 16.83 15.39
N MET A 4 -15.80 16.16 15.08
CA MET A 4 -14.58 16.30 15.87
C MET A 4 -14.04 17.70 15.57
N ASP A 5 -14.21 18.60 16.53
CA ASP A 5 -13.66 19.94 16.48
C ASP A 5 -12.14 19.83 16.71
N VAL A 6 -11.40 19.79 15.60
CA VAL A 6 -9.94 19.74 15.56
C VAL A 6 -9.43 21.17 15.87
N ASP A 7 -9.38 21.55 17.16
CA ASP A 7 -8.74 22.78 17.68
C ASP A 7 -7.19 22.74 17.69
N ASN A 8 -6.55 23.67 16.97
CA ASN A 8 -5.10 23.85 16.78
C ASN A 8 -4.33 24.08 18.10
N SER A 9 -4.16 22.99 18.85
CA SER A 9 -3.46 22.91 20.12
C SER A 9 -2.25 21.95 20.01
N PRO A 10 -1.21 22.06 20.85
CA PRO A 10 -0.03 21.18 20.84
C PRO A 10 -0.37 19.68 20.94
N GLU A 11 -1.52 19.34 21.52
CA GLU A 11 -2.08 17.99 21.56
C GLU A 11 -2.40 17.42 20.17
N GLN A 12 -2.75 18.27 19.20
CA GLN A 12 -2.96 17.83 17.80
C GLN A 12 -1.69 17.45 17.09
N ALA A 13 -0.59 18.16 17.38
CA ALA A 13 0.70 17.83 16.79
C ALA A 13 1.14 16.44 17.24
N GLU A 14 0.92 16.10 18.51
CA GLU A 14 1.19 14.76 19.03
C GLU A 14 0.20 13.73 18.48
N LEU A 15 -1.10 14.03 18.43
CA LEU A 15 -2.08 13.14 17.82
C LEU A 15 -1.77 12.85 16.34
N GLY A 16 -1.40 13.87 15.56
CA GLY A 16 -0.98 13.71 14.17
C GLY A 16 0.24 12.81 14.02
N ARG A 17 1.23 12.96 14.92
CA ARG A 17 2.42 12.09 14.96
C ARG A 17 2.04 10.63 15.25
N LEU A 18 1.15 10.41 16.21
CA LEU A 18 0.66 9.07 16.56
C LEU A 18 -0.15 8.45 15.40
N LEU A 19 -0.98 9.24 14.73
CA LEU A 19 -1.75 8.79 13.57
C LEU A 19 -0.85 8.38 12.40
N GLU A 20 0.21 9.13 12.11
CA GLU A 20 1.14 8.76 11.05
C GLU A 20 1.87 7.45 11.39
N GLN A 21 2.28 7.27 12.66
CA GLN A 21 2.89 6.03 13.12
C GLN A 21 1.93 4.82 13.00
N GLU A 22 0.66 4.99 13.37
CA GLU A 22 -0.35 3.94 13.21
C GLU A 22 -0.62 3.63 11.73
N LYS A 23 -0.67 4.66 10.89
CA LYS A 23 -0.85 4.52 9.44
C LYS A 23 0.27 3.72 8.80
N GLU A 24 1.54 3.98 9.14
CA GLU A 24 2.67 3.17 8.67
C GLU A 24 2.51 1.70 9.05
N GLN A 25 2.08 1.42 10.28
CA GLN A 25 1.82 0.05 10.74
C GLN A 25 0.67 -0.61 9.97
N LEU A 26 -0.41 0.12 9.71
CA LEU A 26 -1.54 -0.38 8.94
C LEU A 26 -1.13 -0.73 7.51
N MET A 27 -0.34 0.14 6.87
CA MET A 27 0.18 -0.14 5.52
C MET A 27 1.06 -1.39 5.50
N ALA A 28 1.93 -1.57 6.50
CA ALA A 28 2.75 -2.78 6.62
C ALA A 28 1.89 -4.04 6.82
N LYS A 29 0.86 -3.96 7.68
CA LYS A 29 -0.09 -5.07 7.89
C LYS A 29 -0.84 -5.43 6.61
N GLU A 30 -1.32 -4.44 5.87
CA GLU A 30 -2.01 -4.65 4.60
C GLU A 30 -1.09 -5.29 3.55
N MET A 31 0.16 -4.82 3.47
CA MET A 31 1.17 -5.39 2.58
C MET A 31 1.44 -6.86 2.92
N VAL A 32 1.63 -7.20 4.20
CA VAL A 32 1.86 -8.59 4.65
C VAL A 32 0.64 -9.46 4.34
N SER A 33 -0.58 -8.96 4.57
CA SER A 33 -1.82 -9.68 4.24
C SER A 33 -1.92 -9.99 2.74
N LYS A 34 -1.68 -8.99 1.89
CA LYS A 34 -1.67 -9.14 0.42
C LYS A 34 -0.59 -10.11 -0.04
N LEU A 35 0.66 -9.93 0.41
CA LEU A 35 1.76 -10.84 0.11
C LEU A 35 1.40 -12.28 0.48
N THR A 36 0.85 -12.47 1.68
CA THR A 36 0.46 -13.79 2.17
C THR A 36 -0.60 -14.41 1.26
N SER A 37 -1.69 -13.70 0.95
CA SER A 37 -2.75 -14.23 0.07
C SER A 37 -2.24 -14.60 -1.32
N VAL A 38 -1.49 -13.70 -1.98
CA VAL A 38 -0.98 -13.92 -3.33
C VAL A 38 0.01 -15.08 -3.38
N CYS A 39 0.93 -15.15 -2.43
CA CYS A 39 1.92 -16.21 -2.40
C CYS A 39 1.35 -17.53 -1.93
N TRP A 40 0.32 -17.52 -1.09
CA TRP A 40 -0.43 -18.71 -0.73
C TRP A 40 -1.07 -19.34 -1.97
N ASP A 41 -1.86 -18.57 -2.72
CA ASP A 41 -2.56 -19.07 -3.91
C ASP A 41 -1.61 -19.59 -5.01
N LYS A 42 -0.40 -19.03 -5.09
CA LYS A 42 0.61 -19.43 -6.09
C LYS A 42 1.43 -20.64 -5.68
N CYS A 43 1.77 -20.77 -4.40
CA CYS A 43 2.74 -21.75 -3.94
C CYS A 43 2.11 -22.96 -3.23
N MET A 44 0.90 -22.81 -2.68
CA MET A 44 0.21 -23.87 -1.95
C MET A 44 -0.83 -24.53 -2.86
N THR A 45 -0.37 -25.49 -3.68
CA THR A 45 -1.24 -26.22 -4.62
C THR A 45 -2.01 -27.37 -3.97
N SER A 46 -1.67 -27.72 -2.73
CA SER A 46 -2.30 -28.77 -1.92
C SER A 46 -2.18 -28.41 -0.45
N THR A 47 -3.00 -29.03 0.41
CA THR A 47 -2.88 -28.85 1.86
C THR A 47 -1.47 -29.25 2.31
N PRO A 48 -0.66 -28.34 2.87
CA PRO A 48 0.68 -28.65 3.31
C PRO A 48 0.63 -29.71 4.42
N GLY A 49 1.64 -30.58 4.45
CA GLY A 49 1.85 -31.47 5.59
C GLY A 49 2.29 -30.69 6.83
N SER A 50 2.81 -31.39 7.85
CA SER A 50 3.33 -30.75 9.07
C SER A 50 4.51 -29.79 8.84
N LYS A 51 5.09 -29.81 7.62
CA LYS A 51 6.21 -28.97 7.19
C LYS A 51 6.03 -28.63 5.72
N LEU A 52 6.55 -27.48 5.33
CA LEU A 52 6.70 -27.12 3.93
C LEU A 52 7.74 -28.03 3.28
N SER A 53 7.41 -28.50 2.08
CA SER A 53 8.36 -29.15 1.19
C SER A 53 9.46 -28.15 0.76
N PRO A 54 10.61 -28.65 0.30
CA PRO A 54 11.65 -27.80 -0.26
C PRO A 54 11.16 -26.93 -1.44
N GLY A 55 10.23 -27.48 -2.25
CA GLY A 55 9.61 -26.77 -3.38
C GLY A 55 8.73 -25.60 -2.93
N GLU A 56 7.84 -25.83 -1.95
CA GLU A 56 6.98 -24.78 -1.37
C GLU A 56 7.83 -23.67 -0.72
N THR A 57 8.86 -24.06 0.02
CA THR A 57 9.77 -23.10 0.68
C THR A 57 10.49 -22.20 -0.33
N SER A 58 11.00 -22.80 -1.41
CA SER A 58 11.65 -22.06 -2.50
C SER A 58 10.65 -21.19 -3.27
N CYS A 59 9.44 -21.69 -3.52
CA CYS A 59 8.37 -20.91 -4.17
C CYS A 59 8.00 -19.69 -3.34
N LEU A 60 7.73 -19.85 -2.05
CA LEU A 60 7.35 -18.74 -1.16
C LEU A 60 8.44 -17.67 -1.08
N SER A 61 9.71 -18.09 -0.99
CA SER A 61 10.85 -17.17 -0.97
C SER A 61 10.95 -16.33 -2.25
N ASN A 62 10.79 -16.98 -3.41
CA ASN A 62 10.80 -16.31 -4.70
C ASN A 62 9.57 -15.42 -4.91
N CYS A 63 8.39 -15.91 -4.50
CA CYS A 63 7.13 -15.16 -4.60
C CYS A 63 7.19 -13.87 -3.78
N ALA A 64 7.61 -13.96 -2.51
CA ALA A 64 7.72 -12.79 -1.63
C ALA A 64 8.68 -11.75 -2.22
N ARG A 65 9.85 -12.18 -2.74
CA ARG A 65 10.81 -11.29 -3.41
C ARG A 65 10.17 -10.57 -4.59
N ARG A 66 9.52 -11.32 -5.50
CA ARG A 66 8.86 -10.75 -6.69
C ARG A 66 7.66 -9.85 -6.33
N PHE A 67 6.91 -10.19 -5.30
CA PHE A 67 5.79 -9.38 -4.81
C PHE A 67 6.30 -8.03 -4.31
N LEU A 68 7.37 -8.01 -3.52
CA LEU A 68 8.00 -6.77 -3.05
C LEU A 68 8.57 -5.96 -4.22
N ASP A 69 9.30 -6.59 -5.15
CA ASP A 69 9.85 -5.93 -6.34
C ASP A 69 8.74 -5.24 -7.18
N MET A 70 7.57 -5.88 -7.34
CA MET A 70 6.44 -5.32 -8.09
C MET A 70 5.64 -4.30 -7.28
N SER A 71 5.35 -4.58 -6.01
CA SER A 71 4.57 -3.69 -5.15
C SER A 71 5.28 -2.35 -4.93
N MET A 72 6.62 -2.29 -4.92
CA MET A 72 7.34 -1.01 -4.89
C MET A 72 7.11 -0.12 -6.13
N ILE A 73 6.66 -0.69 -7.26
CA ILE A 73 6.30 0.08 -8.46
C ILE A 73 4.86 0.60 -8.36
N TYR A 74 3.94 -0.19 -7.81
CA TYR A 74 2.50 0.16 -7.77
C TYR A 74 2.06 0.87 -6.48
N TRP A 75 2.64 0.53 -5.33
CA TRP A 75 2.25 1.01 -4.00
C TRP A 75 2.57 2.48 -3.71
N PRO A 76 3.72 3.07 -4.12
CA PRO A 76 3.88 4.53 -4.03
C PRO A 76 2.96 5.26 -5.05
N GLY A 77 2.48 4.57 -6.09
CA GLY A 77 1.67 5.15 -7.16
C GLY A 77 0.18 5.31 -6.85
N VAL A 78 -0.39 4.51 -5.93
CA VAL A 78 -1.84 4.57 -5.61
C VAL A 78 -2.17 5.55 -4.48
N SER A 79 -1.18 5.98 -3.70
CA SER A 79 -1.36 6.98 -2.65
C SER A 79 -1.19 8.41 -3.17
N ALA A 80 -0.52 8.59 -4.31
CA ALA A 80 -0.31 9.90 -4.94
C ALA A 80 -1.41 10.30 -5.94
N ILE A 81 -2.26 9.35 -6.38
CA ILE A 81 -3.58 9.71 -6.92
C ILE A 81 -4.42 10.17 -5.74
N SER A 82 -4.26 11.45 -5.40
CA SER A 82 -5.26 12.20 -4.67
C SER A 82 -6.55 12.08 -5.49
N PHE A 83 -7.40 11.14 -5.12
CA PHE A 83 -8.77 11.11 -5.61
C PHE A 83 -9.44 12.31 -4.95
N SER A 84 -9.27 13.49 -5.55
CA SER A 84 -10.15 14.60 -5.27
C SER A 84 -11.57 14.08 -5.50
N SER A 85 -12.37 14.08 -4.44
CA SER A 85 -13.72 13.53 -4.38
C SER A 85 -14.71 14.18 -5.38
N SER A 86 -14.24 15.13 -6.17
CA SER A 86 -14.93 15.72 -7.31
C SER A 86 -14.40 15.09 -8.61
N GLY A 87 -15.15 14.13 -9.14
CA GLY A 87 -14.85 13.44 -10.39
C GLY A 87 -14.48 14.39 -11.52
N THR A 88 -13.27 14.23 -12.04
CA THR A 88 -12.89 14.15 -13.46
C THR A 88 -11.36 14.14 -13.53
N PRO A 89 -10.73 13.20 -14.25
CA PRO A 89 -9.30 13.29 -14.51
C PRO A 89 -9.06 14.42 -15.52
N ALA A 90 -8.71 15.61 -15.04
CA ALA A 90 -8.19 16.66 -15.90
C ALA A 90 -6.73 16.34 -16.22
N LEU A 91 -6.47 15.77 -17.41
CA LEU A 91 -5.12 15.77 -17.97
C LEU A 91 -4.76 17.20 -18.36
N SER A 92 -4.07 17.93 -17.49
CA SER A 92 -3.37 19.14 -17.89
C SER A 92 -2.07 18.74 -18.60
N HIS A 93 -2.15 18.54 -19.91
CA HIS A 93 -0.95 18.62 -20.75
C HIS A 93 -0.48 20.07 -20.75
N SER A 94 0.64 20.35 -20.11
CA SER A 94 1.37 21.61 -20.29
C SER A 94 1.90 21.68 -21.71
N ILE A 95 1.12 22.24 -22.64
CA ILE A 95 1.67 22.72 -23.91
C ILE A 95 2.41 24.02 -23.59
N SER A 96 3.73 23.92 -23.47
CA SER A 96 4.63 25.06 -23.59
C SER A 96 4.41 25.69 -24.96
N SER A 97 3.65 26.77 -25.00
CA SER A 97 3.54 27.63 -26.19
C SER A 97 4.42 28.85 -25.95
N ASN A 98 5.68 28.75 -26.38
CA ASN A 98 6.49 29.91 -26.70
C ASN A 98 6.33 30.18 -28.21
N SER A 99 5.66 31.27 -28.58
CA SER A 99 5.56 31.95 -29.91
C SER A 99 4.35 32.90 -29.79
N THR A 100 4.40 34.22 -29.91
CA THR A 100 5.28 35.20 -30.58
C THR A 100 5.16 36.52 -29.84
#